data_AF-X0Y572-F1
#
_entry.id   AF-X0Y572-F1
#
_cell.length_a   1.000
_cell.length_b   1.000
_cell.length_c   1.000
_cell.angle_alpha   90.00
_cell.angle_beta   90.00
_cell.angle_gamma   90.00
#
_symmetry.space_group_name_H-M   'P 1'
#
loop_
_entity.id
_entity.type
_entity.pdbx_description
1 polymer ?
#
loop_
_entity_poly.entity_id
_entity_poly.type
_entity_poly.pdbx_seq_one_letter_code
_entity_poly.pdbx_strand_id
1 'polypeptide(L)'
;MKHIFKVRWLAAVAVLFSAVGAAIMFIIGSVTTIKSVGTYFGLYGLDAFSSQAALKASVELIAALDQFLLGLVLLVFAYGVFGLFVVADQEK
;
A
#
# COMPACT_ATOMS: atom_id res chain seq x y z
N MET A 1 -31.60 -12.91 14.12
CA MET A 1 -30.66 -13.48 13.13
C MET A 1 -30.53 -12.69 11.81
N LYS A 2 -31.35 -11.67 11.50
CA LYS A 2 -31.30 -10.95 10.20
C LYS A 2 -30.16 -9.93 10.04
N HIS A 3 -29.44 -9.61 11.13
CA HIS A 3 -28.39 -8.58 11.14
C HIS A 3 -26.99 -9.11 10.77
N ILE A 4 -26.72 -10.41 10.97
CA ILE A 4 -25.40 -11.01 10.70
C ILE A 4 -25.08 -11.00 9.19
N PHE A 5 -26.08 -11.26 8.34
CA PHE A 5 -25.92 -11.21 6.89
C PHE A 5 -25.56 -9.82 6.33
N LYS A 6 -26.03 -8.73 6.97
CA LYS A 6 -25.67 -7.36 6.57
C LYS A 6 -24.22 -7.02 6.93
N VAL A 7 -23.74 -7.51 8.07
CA VAL A 7 -22.34 -7.32 8.51
C VAL A 7 -21.38 -8.04 7.57
N ARG A 8 -21.72 -9.24 7.07
CA ARG A 8 -20.93 -9.97 6.07
C ARG A 8 -20.79 -9.20 4.77
N TRP A 9 -21.88 -8.64 4.26
CA TRP A 9 -21.84 -7.85 3.02
C TRP A 9 -20.99 -6.58 3.19
N LEU A 10 -21.16 -5.88 4.31
CA LEU A 10 -20.36 -4.69 4.61
C LEU A 10 -18.87 -5.02 4.77
N ALA A 11 -18.55 -6.13 5.44
CA ALA A 11 -17.18 -6.61 5.60
C ALA A 11 -16.54 -6.99 4.26
N ALA A 12 -17.27 -7.69 3.39
CA ALA A 12 -16.78 -8.04 2.05
C ALA A 12 -16.44 -6.80 1.21
N VAL A 13 -17.28 -5.75 1.30
CA VAL A 13 -17.00 -4.46 0.67
C VAL A 13 -15.73 -3.83 1.25
N ALA A 14 -15.59 -3.80 2.58
CA ALA A 14 -14.40 -3.25 3.24
C ALA A 14 -13.10 -4.00 2.84
N VAL A 15 -13.15 -5.32 2.74
CA VAL A 15 -12.04 -6.17 2.28
C VAL A 15 -11.65 -5.80 0.84
N LEU A 16 -12.63 -5.69 -0.06
CA LEU A 16 -12.38 -5.39 -1.47
C LEU A 16 -11.74 -4.00 -1.64
N PHE A 17 -12.29 -2.97 -1.00
CA PHE A 17 -11.72 -1.62 -1.05
C PHE A 17 -10.33 -1.54 -0.42
N SER A 18 -10.08 -2.29 0.66
CA SER A 18 -8.76 -2.34 1.29
C SER A 18 -7.74 -3.06 0.41
N ALA A 19 -8.12 -4.15 -0.24
CA ALA A 19 -7.25 -4.87 -1.19
C ALA A 19 -6.91 -4.00 -2.42
N VAL A 20 -7.90 -3.28 -2.97
CA VAL A 20 -7.68 -2.33 -4.07
C VAL A 20 -6.77 -1.18 -3.61
N GLY A 21 -7.03 -0.60 -2.43
CA GLY A 21 -6.18 0.45 -1.86
C GLY A 21 -4.74 -0.02 -1.64
N ALA A 22 -4.55 -1.25 -1.16
CA ALA A 22 -3.25 -1.87 -1.02
C ALA A 22 -2.52 -1.96 -2.38
N ALA A 23 -3.19 -2.49 -3.40
CA ALA A 23 -2.61 -2.62 -4.75
C ALA A 23 -2.20 -1.26 -5.33
N ILE A 24 -3.03 -0.23 -5.18
CA ILE A 24 -2.71 1.13 -5.61
C ILE A 24 -1.48 1.66 -4.86
N MET A 25 -1.41 1.49 -3.54
CA MET A 25 -0.26 1.94 -2.75
C MET A 25 1.04 1.22 -3.13
N PHE A 26 0.99 -0.07 -3.45
CA PHE A 26 2.15 -0.79 -4.01
C PHE A 26 2.60 -0.22 -5.35
N ILE A 27 1.67 0.13 -6.25
CA ILE A 27 1.99 0.77 -7.53
C ILE A 27 2.64 2.13 -7.30
N ILE A 28 2.05 2.97 -6.44
CA ILE A 28 2.58 4.30 -6.13
C ILE A 28 3.98 4.18 -5.51
N GLY A 29 4.18 3.32 -4.51
CA GLY A 29 5.49 3.05 -3.91
C GLY A 29 6.53 2.60 -4.94
N SER A 30 6.13 1.76 -5.90
CA SER A 30 7.02 1.28 -6.95
C SER A 30 7.45 2.41 -7.89
N VAL A 31 6.50 3.24 -8.33
CA VAL A 31 6.80 4.41 -9.17
C VAL A 31 7.71 5.40 -8.44
N THR A 32 7.43 5.68 -7.17
CA THR A 32 8.26 6.59 -6.35
C THR A 32 9.68 6.03 -6.17
N THR A 33 9.84 4.72 -5.99
CA THR A 33 11.16 4.07 -5.91
C THR A 33 11.96 4.24 -7.20
N ILE A 34 11.33 3.99 -8.35
CA ILE A 34 11.97 4.18 -9.66
C ILE A 34 12.39 5.64 -9.85
N LYS A 35 11.50 6.58 -9.48
CA LYS A 35 11.79 8.02 -9.54
C LYS A 35 12.99 8.39 -8.66
N SER A 36 13.05 7.89 -7.43
CA SER A 36 14.17 8.11 -6.51
C SER A 36 15.50 7.67 -7.11
N VAL A 37 15.53 6.48 -7.73
CA VAL A 37 16.72 5.99 -8.42
C VAL A 37 17.08 6.93 -9.56
N GLY A 38 16.11 7.36 -10.37
CA GLY A 38 16.37 8.31 -11.45
C GLY A 38 16.89 9.67 -10.97
N THR A 39 16.40 10.16 -9.83
CA THR A 39 16.89 11.40 -9.20
C THR A 39 18.38 11.27 -8.83
N TYR A 40 18.81 10.13 -8.30
CA TYR A 40 20.22 9.89 -7.96
C TYR A 40 21.14 9.87 -9.19
N PHE A 41 20.66 9.29 -10.29
CA PHE A 41 21.38 9.25 -11.58
C PHE A 41 21.29 10.54 -12.41
N GLY A 42 20.65 11.60 -11.87
CA GLY A 42 20.58 12.90 -12.54
C GLY A 42 19.55 12.99 -13.68
N LEU A 43 18.61 12.05 -13.78
CA LEU A 43 17.57 12.04 -14.83
C LEU A 43 16.55 13.19 -14.71
N TYR A 44 16.56 13.92 -13.59
CA TYR A 44 15.60 15.00 -13.29
C TYR A 44 16.27 16.38 -13.07
N GLY A 45 17.39 16.63 -13.75
CA GLY A 45 18.02 17.97 -13.79
C GLY A 45 18.90 18.31 -12.58
N LEU A 46 19.27 17.33 -11.75
CA LEU A 46 20.34 17.43 -10.77
C LEU A 46 21.60 16.76 -11.32
N ASP A 47 22.79 17.27 -10.92
CA ASP A 47 24.04 16.59 -11.24
C ASP A 47 24.03 15.18 -10.65
N ALA A 48 24.29 14.19 -11.51
CA ALA A 48 24.38 12.79 -11.13
C ALA A 48 25.43 12.62 -10.02
N PHE A 49 25.14 11.78 -9.02
CA PHE A 49 26.04 11.51 -7.89
C PHE A 49 26.39 12.72 -7.01
N SER A 50 25.65 13.84 -7.13
CA SER A 50 25.82 14.97 -6.24
C SER A 50 25.24 14.69 -4.84
N SER A 51 25.73 15.39 -3.81
CA SER A 51 25.20 15.28 -2.46
C SER A 51 23.72 15.71 -2.38
N GLN A 52 23.31 16.66 -3.21
CA GLN A 52 21.92 17.11 -3.31
C GLN A 52 21.03 16.05 -3.96
N ALA A 53 21.50 15.39 -5.02
CA ALA A 53 20.79 14.27 -5.65
C ALA A 53 20.64 13.09 -4.68
N ALA A 54 21.69 12.77 -3.92
CA ALA A 54 21.64 11.75 -2.88
C ALA A 54 20.61 12.07 -1.80
N LEU A 55 20.63 13.30 -1.25
CA LEU A 55 19.66 13.73 -0.24
C LEU A 55 18.22 13.64 -0.76
N LYS A 56 17.96 14.14 -1.97
CA LYS A 56 16.62 14.12 -2.57
C LYS A 56 16.15 12.70 -2.84
N ALA A 57 17.01 11.84 -3.39
CA ALA A 57 16.71 10.43 -3.60
C ALA A 57 16.39 9.73 -2.26
N SER A 58 17.18 9.96 -1.21
CA SER A 58 16.88 9.38 0.11
C SER A 58 15.51 9.78 0.64
N VAL A 59 15.11 11.04 0.49
CA VAL A 59 13.76 11.51 0.88
C VAL A 59 12.66 10.84 0.06
N GLU A 60 12.84 10.76 -1.27
CA GLU A 60 11.88 10.08 -2.16
C GLU A 60 11.76 8.59 -1.84
N LEU A 61 12.87 7.93 -1.46
CA LEU A 61 12.89 6.52 -1.08
C LEU A 61 12.17 6.27 0.25
N ILE A 62 12.32 7.17 1.23
CA ILE A 62 11.56 7.11 2.50
C ILE A 62 10.06 7.29 2.23
N ALA A 63 9.68 8.21 1.33
CA ALA A 63 8.28 8.37 0.94
C ALA A 63 7.73 7.12 0.23
N ALA A 64 8.53 6.46 -0.61
CA ALA A 64 8.16 5.19 -1.23
C ALA A 64 7.95 4.08 -0.18
N LEU A 65 8.80 4.04 0.84
CA LEU A 65 8.69 3.09 1.95
C LEU A 65 7.38 3.30 2.73
N ASP A 66 7.02 4.53 3.04
CA ASP A 66 5.74 4.85 3.70
C ASP A 66 4.53 4.37 2.88
N GLN A 67 4.55 4.59 1.57
CA GLN A 67 3.51 4.12 0.64
C GLN A 67 3.39 2.58 0.66
N PHE A 68 4.52 1.86 0.63
CA PHE A 68 4.51 0.40 0.73
C PHE A 68 4.00 -0.09 2.08
N LEU A 69 4.39 0.55 3.18
CA LEU A 69 3.91 0.19 4.52
C LEU A 69 2.40 0.40 4.63
N LEU A 70 1.88 1.50 4.10
CA LEU A 70 0.44 1.75 4.06
C LEU A 70 -0.29 0.68 3.23
N GLY A 71 0.27 0.31 2.08
CA GLY A 71 -0.25 -0.78 1.25
C GLY A 71 -0.28 -2.13 1.99
N LEU A 72 0.80 -2.45 2.71
CA LEU A 72 0.90 -3.68 3.50
C LEU A 72 -0.11 -3.68 4.67
N VAL A 73 -0.28 -2.56 5.36
CA VAL A 73 -1.28 -2.42 6.43
C VAL A 73 -2.69 -2.65 5.90
N LEU A 74 -3.03 -2.06 4.75
CA LEU A 74 -4.33 -2.29 4.10
C LEU A 74 -4.54 -3.76 3.72
N LEU A 75 -3.50 -4.45 3.27
CA LEU A 75 -3.57 -5.87 2.93
C LEU A 75 -3.77 -6.75 4.18
N VAL A 76 -3.03 -6.48 5.26
CA VAL A 76 -3.19 -7.17 6.54
C VAL A 76 -4.59 -6.93 7.12
N PHE A 77 -5.09 -5.70 7.02
CA PHE A 77 -6.44 -5.35 7.43
C PHE A 77 -7.50 -6.13 6.61
N ALA A 78 -7.35 -6.18 5.28
CA ALA A 78 -8.23 -6.95 4.40
C ALA A 78 -8.23 -8.45 4.78
N TYR A 79 -7.05 -9.03 5.01
CA TYR A 79 -6.92 -10.43 5.43
C TYR A 79 -7.57 -10.69 6.79
N GLY A 80 -7.36 -9.82 7.77
CA GLY A 80 -7.96 -9.93 9.11
C GLY A 80 -9.49 -9.87 9.08
N VAL A 81 -10.06 -8.91 8.34
CA VAL A 81 -11.52 -8.77 8.20
C VAL A 81 -12.10 -9.97 7.44
N PHE A 82 -11.43 -10.44 6.39
CA PHE A 82 -11.86 -11.62 5.64
C PHE A 82 -11.87 -12.88 6.53
N GLY A 83 -10.81 -13.14 7.28
CA GLY A 83 -10.74 -14.29 8.18
C GLY A 83 -11.83 -14.27 9.25
N LEU A 84 -12.04 -13.12 9.89
CA LEU A 84 -12.94 -13.00 11.04
C LEU A 84 -14.42 -12.95 10.67
N PHE A 85 -14.78 -12.29 9.56
CA PHE A 85 -16.18 -12.03 9.20
C PHE A 85 -16.68 -12.82 7.99
N VAL A 86 -15.79 -13.46 7.21
CA VAL A 86 -16.19 -14.21 6.00
C VAL A 86 -15.96 -15.72 6.20
N VAL A 87 -14.81 -16.13 6.73
CA VAL A 87 -14.44 -17.56 6.87
C VAL A 87 -14.94 -18.17 8.18
N ALA A 88 -14.74 -17.50 9.32
CA ALA A 88 -15.05 -18.06 10.65
C ALA A 88 -16.56 -18.39 10.89
N ASP A 89 -17.47 -17.89 10.05
CA ASP A 89 -18.92 -18.14 10.13
C ASP A 89 -19.36 -19.37 9.30
N GLN A 90 -18.43 -20.14 8.73
CA GLN A 90 -18.71 -21.40 8.02
C GLN A 90 -18.58 -22.65 8.92
N GLU A 91 -18.09 -22.50 10.15
CA GLU A 91 -17.88 -23.59 11.12
C GLU A 91 -19.02 -23.72 12.16
N LYS A 92 -20.17 -23.08 11.95
CA LYS A 92 -21.38 -23.27 12.75
C LYS A 92 -22.58 -23.64 11.88
#